data_AF-A0A9P1JM91-F1
#
_entry.id   AF-A0A9P1JM91-F1
#
_cell.length_a   1.000
_cell.length_b   1.000
_cell.length_c   1.000
_cell.angle_alpha   90.00
_cell.angle_beta   90.00
_cell.angle_gamma   90.00
#
_symmetry.space_group_name_H-M   'P 1'
#
loop_
_entity.id
_entity.type
_entity.pdbx_description
1 polymer ?
#
loop_
_entity_poly.entity_id
_entity_poly.type
_entity_poly.pdbx_seq_one_letter_code
_entity_poly.pdbx_strand_id
1 'polypeptide(L)'
;MVFLFSMAVSAHSQSPTKLKEISLTGHQLISVKIGNEEKKAAYFDIELDDYIIKENLKIGAQNSRVYSIVIRDIEPSVINHHKLCSISVPEKGALLRTRICTKIKLLYPKNKIQTLTGETDER
;
A
#
# COMPACT_ATOMS: atom_id res chain seq x y z
N MET A 1 -22.74 -19.37 32.50
CA MET A 1 -21.31 -19.45 32.13
C MET A 1 -21.14 -18.73 30.80
N VAL A 2 -20.73 -17.46 30.82
CA VAL A 2 -20.60 -16.63 29.62
C VAL A 2 -19.19 -16.82 29.08
N PHE A 3 -19.05 -17.50 27.94
CA PHE A 3 -17.79 -17.57 27.20
C PHE A 3 -17.55 -16.20 26.55
N LEU A 4 -16.69 -15.40 27.16
CA LEU A 4 -16.11 -14.22 26.52
C LEU A 4 -15.15 -14.70 25.44
N PHE A 5 -15.65 -14.82 24.20
CA PHE A 5 -14.80 -14.94 23.02
C PHE A 5 -13.99 -13.66 22.89
N SER A 6 -12.75 -13.67 23.38
CA SER A 6 -11.78 -12.63 23.09
C SER A 6 -11.51 -12.68 21.59
N MET A 7 -12.14 -11.78 20.83
CA MET A 7 -11.77 -11.55 19.45
C MET A 7 -10.33 -11.04 19.49
N ALA A 8 -9.38 -11.86 19.05
CA ALA A 8 -8.03 -11.41 18.76
C ALA A 8 -8.12 -10.42 17.60
N VAL A 9 -8.36 -9.15 17.91
CA VAL A 9 -8.26 -8.06 16.96
C VAL A 9 -6.82 -8.08 16.47
N SER A 10 -6.63 -8.40 15.20
CA SER A 10 -5.31 -8.37 14.57
C SER A 10 -4.76 -6.96 14.73
N ALA A 11 -3.71 -6.80 15.53
CA ALA A 11 -3.20 -5.49 15.95
C ALA A 11 -2.43 -4.71 14.87
N HIS A 12 -2.67 -5.05 13.62
CA HIS A 12 -2.10 -4.50 12.41
C HIS A 12 -3.27 -4.08 11.52
N SER A 13 -3.24 -2.85 11.04
CA SER A 13 -4.23 -2.35 10.07
C SER A 13 -3.55 -1.63 8.92
N GLN A 14 -4.20 -1.61 7.76
CA GLN A 14 -3.80 -0.81 6.60
C GLN A 14 -5.03 -0.22 5.90
N SER A 15 -4.95 1.06 5.51
CA SER A 15 -6.01 1.74 4.75
C SER A 15 -5.45 2.70 3.69
N PRO A 16 -6.20 2.94 2.59
CA PRO A 16 -7.42 2.23 2.19
C PRO A 16 -7.14 0.79 1.73
N THR A 17 -8.14 -0.09 1.67
CA THR A 17 -7.96 -1.48 1.15
C THR A 17 -7.96 -1.55 -0.38
N LYS A 18 -8.50 -0.53 -1.04
CA LYS A 18 -8.50 -0.37 -2.50
C LYS A 18 -8.22 1.08 -2.83
N LEU A 19 -7.48 1.30 -3.90
CA LEU A 19 -7.12 2.61 -4.39
C LEU A 19 -7.21 2.61 -5.92
N LYS A 20 -7.78 3.68 -6.49
CA LYS A 20 -7.94 3.86 -7.93
C LYS A 20 -7.50 5.27 -8.27
N GLU A 21 -6.48 5.41 -9.11
CA GLU A 21 -5.92 6.71 -9.49
C GLU A 21 -5.68 6.80 -10.99
N ILE A 22 -5.61 8.04 -11.47
CA ILE A 22 -5.26 8.37 -12.85
C ILE A 22 -3.91 9.08 -12.82
N SER A 23 -2.91 8.48 -13.47
CA SER A 23 -1.64 9.15 -13.72
C SER A 23 -1.75 10.04 -14.95
N LEU A 24 -1.15 11.24 -14.88
CA LEU A 24 -1.04 12.14 -16.03
C LEU A 24 0.35 12.08 -16.70
N THR A 25 1.31 11.44 -16.04
CA THR A 25 2.75 11.56 -16.37
C THR A 25 3.46 10.20 -16.44
N GLY A 26 2.70 9.09 -16.46
CA GLY A 26 3.26 7.73 -16.45
C GLY A 26 3.83 7.30 -15.08
N HIS A 27 3.69 8.14 -14.05
CA HIS A 27 4.01 7.80 -12.67
C HIS A 27 2.94 8.33 -11.71
N GLN A 28 2.78 7.70 -10.55
CA GLN A 28 1.76 8.09 -9.57
C GLN A 28 2.28 7.92 -8.14
N LEU A 29 2.14 8.96 -7.32
CA LEU A 29 2.34 8.88 -5.88
C LEU A 29 1.13 8.20 -5.24
N ILE A 30 1.37 7.11 -4.53
CA ILE A 30 0.38 6.37 -3.76
C ILE A 30 0.72 6.48 -2.29
N SER A 31 -0.30 6.65 -1.44
CA SER A 31 -0.14 6.69 0.01
C SER A 31 -1.07 5.71 0.67
N VAL A 32 -0.55 4.95 1.64
CA VAL A 32 -1.31 4.07 2.52
C VAL A 32 -1.02 4.42 3.96
N LYS A 33 -2.01 4.30 4.82
CA LYS A 33 -1.89 4.45 6.26
C LYS A 33 -1.74 3.06 6.87
N ILE A 34 -0.65 2.84 7.60
CA ILE A 34 -0.34 1.59 8.28
C ILE A 34 -0.51 1.83 9.77
N GLY A 35 -1.29 1.00 10.44
CA GLY A 35 -1.65 1.11 11.85
C GLY A 35 -1.03 -0.01 12.67
N ASN A 36 -0.51 0.38 13.84
CA ASN A 36 -0.14 -0.51 14.92
C ASN A 36 -1.12 -0.30 16.07
N GLU A 37 -1.95 -1.29 16.34
CA GLU A 37 -2.95 -1.25 17.40
C GLU A 37 -2.42 -1.91 18.69
N GLU A 38 -1.19 -2.43 18.67
CA GLU A 38 -0.51 -2.97 19.85
C GLU A 38 -0.20 -1.87 20.87
N LYS A 39 -0.11 -2.28 22.15
CA LYS A 39 0.33 -1.41 23.25
C LYS A 39 1.84 -1.11 23.25
N LYS A 40 2.59 -1.72 22.34
CA LYS A 40 4.04 -1.54 22.15
C LYS A 40 4.34 -1.17 20.70
N ALA A 41 5.52 -0.59 20.46
CA ALA A 41 5.94 -0.31 19.10
C ALA A 41 6.12 -1.61 18.31
N ALA A 42 5.71 -1.60 17.05
CA ALA A 42 5.84 -2.73 16.14
C ALA A 42 6.63 -2.33 14.90
N TYR A 43 7.18 -3.33 14.21
CA TYR A 43 7.94 -3.17 12.98
C TYR A 43 7.17 -3.84 11.83
N PHE A 44 7.20 -3.19 10.68
CA PHE A 44 6.54 -3.66 9.47
C PHE A 44 7.48 -3.62 8.28
N ASP A 45 7.49 -4.67 7.48
CA ASP A 45 8.07 -4.63 6.14
C ASP A 45 6.99 -4.15 5.16
N ILE A 46 7.41 -3.39 4.15
CA ILE A 46 6.55 -2.92 3.07
C ILE A 46 6.93 -3.66 1.80
N GLU A 47 5.93 -4.20 1.14
CA GLU A 47 6.05 -5.01 -0.06
C GLU A 47 5.22 -4.40 -1.19
N LEU A 48 5.81 -4.19 -2.36
CA LEU A 48 5.12 -3.81 -3.59
C LEU A 48 5.26 -4.94 -4.60
N ASP A 49 4.14 -5.46 -5.07
CA ASP A 49 4.08 -6.52 -6.10
C ASP A 49 4.98 -7.72 -5.78
N ASP A 50 4.89 -8.18 -4.52
CA ASP A 50 5.65 -9.33 -3.98
C ASP A 50 7.16 -9.08 -3.80
N TYR A 51 7.62 -7.83 -3.91
CA TYR A 51 9.00 -7.39 -3.58
C TYR A 51 9.03 -6.51 -2.33
N ILE A 52 9.93 -6.81 -1.38
CA ILE A 52 10.17 -5.97 -0.20
C ILE A 52 10.90 -4.70 -0.60
N ILE A 53 10.26 -3.55 -0.43
CA ILE A 53 10.77 -2.22 -0.80
C ILE A 53 11.20 -1.40 0.42
N LYS A 54 10.77 -1.79 1.63
CA LYS A 54 11.18 -1.17 2.88
C LYS A 54 11.12 -2.19 4.01
N GLU A 55 12.22 -2.37 4.70
CA GLU A 55 12.26 -3.23 5.88
C GLU A 55 12.12 -2.43 7.18
N ASN A 56 11.58 -3.08 8.21
CA ASN A 56 11.60 -2.61 9.59
C ASN A 56 11.06 -1.19 9.80
N LEU A 57 9.96 -0.82 9.14
CA LEU A 57 9.23 0.41 9.41
C LEU A 57 8.66 0.37 10.83
N LYS A 58 9.29 1.10 11.74
CA LYS A 58 8.81 1.24 13.12
C LYS A 58 7.57 2.14 13.19
N ILE A 59 6.52 1.65 13.84
CA ILE A 59 5.31 2.41 14.18
C ILE A 59 5.11 2.31 15.70
N GLY A 60 4.86 3.45 16.35
CA GLY A 60 4.63 3.52 17.79
C GLY A 60 3.41 2.73 18.24
N ALA A 61 3.32 2.47 19.55
CA ALA A 61 2.15 1.84 20.15
C ALA A 61 0.88 2.64 19.84
N GLN A 62 -0.21 1.94 19.48
CA GLN A 62 -1.53 2.53 19.21
C GLN A 62 -1.46 3.73 18.25
N ASN A 63 -0.57 3.67 17.27
CA ASN A 63 -0.29 4.76 16.35
C ASN A 63 -0.32 4.27 14.90
N SER A 64 -0.34 5.21 13.98
CA SER A 64 -0.36 4.93 12.56
C SER A 64 0.60 5.85 11.83
N ARG A 65 1.09 5.39 10.68
CA ARG A 65 2.01 6.14 9.84
C ARG A 65 1.55 6.07 8.39
N VAL A 66 1.58 7.22 7.72
CA VAL A 66 1.40 7.26 6.27
C VAL A 66 2.72 6.86 5.62
N TYR A 67 2.65 5.88 4.73
CA TYR A 67 3.74 5.47 3.86
C TYR A 67 3.37 5.81 2.42
N SER A 68 4.27 6.52 1.73
CA SER A 68 4.06 6.97 0.36
C SER A 68 5.14 6.39 -0.56
N ILE A 69 4.72 5.95 -1.75
CA ILE A 69 5.58 5.39 -2.79
C ILE A 69 5.15 5.93 -4.17
N VAL A 70 6.13 6.16 -5.04
CA VAL A 70 5.88 6.47 -6.45
C VAL A 70 5.91 5.17 -7.24
N ILE A 71 4.79 4.82 -7.87
CA ILE A 71 4.74 3.77 -8.89
C ILE A 71 5.13 4.41 -10.22
N ARG A 72 6.15 3.86 -10.88
CA ARG A 72 6.71 4.33 -12.15
C ARG A 72 6.31 3.39 -13.29
N ASP A 73 6.61 3.82 -14.50
CA ASP A 73 6.47 3.00 -15.73
C ASP A 73 5.06 2.43 -15.91
N ILE A 74 4.04 3.24 -15.62
CA ILE A 74 2.63 2.86 -15.76
C ILE A 74 2.31 2.71 -17.25
N GLU A 75 1.86 1.53 -17.66
CA GLU A 75 1.56 1.25 -19.06
C GLU A 75 0.39 2.12 -19.55
N PRO A 76 0.54 2.85 -20.69
CA PRO A 76 -0.51 3.70 -21.23
C PRO A 76 -1.76 2.92 -21.64
N SER A 77 -2.92 3.55 -21.49
CA SER A 77 -4.22 3.09 -22.02
C SER A 77 -4.70 1.72 -21.51
N VAL A 78 -4.05 1.15 -20.49
CA VAL A 78 -4.47 -0.08 -19.80
C VAL A 78 -4.64 0.18 -18.31
N ILE A 79 -5.40 -0.69 -17.64
CA ILE A 79 -5.53 -0.65 -16.17
C ILE A 79 -4.37 -1.46 -15.57
N ASN A 80 -3.41 -0.73 -15.00
CA ASN A 80 -2.27 -1.29 -14.29
C ASN A 80 -2.74 -1.71 -12.89
N HIS A 81 -2.39 -2.93 -12.48
CA HIS A 81 -2.78 -3.49 -11.20
C HIS A 81 -1.54 -3.66 -10.33
N HIS A 82 -1.55 -3.05 -9.15
CA HIS A 82 -0.49 -3.19 -8.17
C HIS A 82 -1.06 -3.59 -6.81
N LYS A 83 -0.20 -4.10 -5.94
CA LYS A 83 -0.53 -4.53 -4.59
C LYS A 83 0.55 -4.06 -3.63
N LEU A 84 0.19 -3.14 -2.74
CA LEU A 84 1.08 -2.64 -1.70
C LEU A 84 0.65 -3.25 -0.36
N CYS A 85 1.53 -4.03 0.26
CA CYS A 85 1.28 -4.69 1.52
C CYS A 85 2.19 -4.18 2.63
N SER A 86 1.64 -4.05 3.82
CA SER A 86 2.40 -4.06 5.06
C SER A 86 2.42 -5.48 5.62
N ILE A 87 3.56 -5.90 6.16
CA ILE A 87 3.80 -7.23 6.72
C ILE A 87 4.37 -7.05 8.11
N SER A 88 3.73 -7.60 9.15
CA SER A 88 4.27 -7.51 10.50
C SER A 88 5.57 -8.30 10.63
N VAL A 89 6.53 -7.69 11.33
CA VAL A 89 7.78 -8.35 11.75
C VAL A 89 7.57 -8.78 13.20
N PRO A 90 7.48 -10.10 13.46
CA PRO A 90 7.20 -10.60 14.80
C PRO A 90 8.41 -10.35 15.71
N GLU A 91 8.13 -10.06 16.98
CA GLU A 91 9.18 -10.05 17.99
C GLU A 91 9.74 -11.46 18.21
N LYS A 92 10.97 -11.55 18.74
CA LYS A 92 11.60 -12.83 19.07
C LYS A 92 10.66 -13.67 19.95
N GLY A 93 10.25 -14.83 19.44
CA GLY A 93 9.34 -15.77 20.11
C GLY A 93 7.87 -15.70 19.66
N ALA A 94 7.47 -14.69 18.88
CA ALA A 94 6.17 -14.64 18.22
C ALA A 94 6.24 -15.31 16.83
N LEU A 95 5.21 -16.10 16.47
CA LEU A 95 5.16 -16.84 15.21
C LEU A 95 4.25 -16.19 14.15
N LEU A 96 3.31 -15.35 14.57
CA LEU A 96 2.27 -14.84 13.68
C LEU A 96 2.75 -13.61 12.90
N ARG A 97 2.79 -13.72 11.57
CA ARG A 97 2.96 -12.59 10.66
C ARG A 97 1.60 -12.23 10.06
N THR A 98 1.23 -10.97 10.12
CA THR A 98 0.02 -10.44 9.47
C THR A 98 0.43 -9.67 8.22
N ARG A 99 -0.21 -9.97 7.10
CA ARG A 99 -0.01 -9.28 5.82
C ARG A 99 -1.33 -8.63 5.42
N ILE A 100 -1.33 -7.30 5.27
CA ILE A 100 -2.51 -6.54 4.87
C ILE A 100 -2.15 -5.74 3.63
N CYS A 101 -2.98 -5.81 2.61
CA CYS A 101 -2.67 -5.26 1.30
C CYS A 101 -3.73 -4.26 0.82
N THR A 102 -3.26 -3.22 0.15
CA THR A 102 -4.05 -2.28 -0.63
C THR A 102 -3.96 -2.68 -2.09
N LYS A 103 -5.11 -2.97 -2.70
CA LYS A 103 -5.19 -3.21 -4.15
C LYS A 103 -5.22 -1.86 -4.87
N ILE A 104 -4.24 -1.61 -5.73
CA ILE A 104 -4.08 -0.35 -6.45
C ILE A 104 -4.43 -0.59 -7.93
N LYS A 105 -5.25 0.29 -8.50
CA LYS A 105 -5.52 0.34 -9.93
C LYS A 105 -5.10 1.69 -10.47
N LEU A 106 -4.21 1.71 -11.45
CA LEU A 106 -3.73 2.92 -12.09
C LEU A 106 -4.13 2.93 -13.56
N LEU A 107 -4.62 4.06 -14.03
CA LEU A 107 -4.86 4.31 -15.45
C LEU A 107 -3.96 5.47 -15.89
N TYR A 108 -3.22 5.28 -16.98
CA TYR A 108 -2.51 6.37 -17.64
C TYR A 108 -3.09 6.60 -19.05
N PRO A 109 -4.03 7.53 -19.23
CA PRO A 109 -4.70 7.74 -20.51
C PRO A 109 -3.87 8.64 -21.46
N LYS A 110 -2.63 8.24 -21.78
CA LYS A 110 -1.65 9.03 -22.57
C LYS A 110 -2.26 9.67 -23.82
N ASN A 111 -2.95 8.89 -24.65
CA ASN A 111 -3.50 9.38 -25.93
C ASN A 111 -4.56 10.47 -25.72
N LYS A 112 -5.40 10.35 -24.68
CA LYS A 112 -6.39 11.38 -24.34
C LYS A 112 -5.72 12.65 -23.85
N ILE A 113 -4.65 12.53 -23.07
CA ILE A 113 -3.85 13.68 -22.60
C ILE A 113 -3.24 14.39 -23.80
N GLN A 114 -2.57 13.66 -24.69
CA GLN A 114 -1.98 14.21 -25.93
C GLN A 114 -3.00 14.94 -26.82
N THR A 115 -4.19 14.36 -26.98
CA THR A 115 -5.28 15.01 -27.75
C THR A 115 -5.74 16.32 -27.10
N LEU A 116 -5.76 16.38 -25.76
CA LEU A 116 -6.16 17.58 -25.02
C LEU A 116 -5.05 18.64 -24.96
N THR A 117 -3.78 18.24 -24.95
CA THR A 117 -2.64 19.17 -24.89
C THR A 117 -2.19 19.66 -26.26
N GLY A 118 -2.64 19.03 -27.36
CA GLY A 118 -2.20 19.36 -28.72
C GLY A 118 -0.81 18.83 -29.05
N GLU A 119 -0.20 18.03 -28.16
CA GLU A 119 1.09 17.39 -28.37
C GLU A 119 0.86 16.09 -29.17
N THR A 120 0.93 16.20 -30.49
CA THR A 120 0.94 15.03 -31.38
C THR A 120 2.35 14.49 -31.45
N ASP A 121 2.53 13.19 -31.18
CA ASP A 121 3.80 12.47 -31.41
C ASP A 121 4.04 12.46 -32.93
N GLU A 122 4.76 13.45 -33.45
CA GLU A 122 5.33 13.41 -34.80
C GLU A 122 6.48 12.40 -34.80
N ARG A 123 6.19 11.11 -35.02
CA ARG A 123 7.16 10.16 -35.59
C ARG A 123 6.54 8.87 -36.10
#